data_AF-R6DT68-F1
#
_entry.id   AF-R6DT68-F1
#
_cell.length_a   1.000
_cell.length_b   1.000
_cell.length_c   1.000
_cell.angle_alpha   90.00
_cell.angle_beta   90.00
_cell.angle_gamma   90.00
#
_symmetry.space_group_name_H-M   'P 1'
#
loop_
_entity.id
_entity.type
_entity.pdbx_description
1 polymer ?
#
loop_
_entity_poly.entity_id
_entity_poly.type
_entity_poly.pdbx_seq_one_letter_code
_entity_poly.pdbx_strand_id
1 'polypeptide(L)' 'MIDQKEKSATNVHARHLYERLGFIRLGTIRNGFRLENGQYEDICPYYREV' A
#
# COMPACT_ATOMS: atom_id res chain seq x y z
N MET A 1 11.22 -9.64 11.63
CA MET A 1 10.50 -10.06 10.40
C MET A 1 9.85 -8.81 9.81
N ILE A 2 9.88 -8.58 8.49
CA ILE A 2 9.30 -7.35 7.90
C ILE A 2 7.89 -7.70 7.40
N ASP A 3 6.86 -7.03 7.91
CA ASP A 3 5.48 -7.17 7.38
C ASP A 3 5.28 -6.14 6.26
N GLN A 4 5.04 -6.63 5.04
CA GLN A 4 4.86 -5.83 3.84
C GLN A 4 3.36 -5.80 3.46
N LYS A 5 2.80 -4.61 3.27
CA LYS A 5 1.40 -4.41 2.84
C LYS A 5 1.34 -3.47 1.64
N GLU A 6 0.50 -3.80 0.67
CA GLU A 6 0.26 -2.99 -0.53
C GLU A 6 -1.22 -2.60 -0.60
N LYS A 7 -1.52 -1.33 -0.93
CA LYS A 7 -2.90 -0.84 -1.02
C LYS A 7 -3.08 0.20 -2.12
N SER A 8 -4.27 0.28 -2.72
CA SER A 8 -4.62 1.33 -3.67
C SER A 8 -4.35 2.72 -3.10
N ALA A 9 -3.68 3.57 -3.87
CA ALA A 9 -3.19 4.87 -3.43
C ALA A 9 -4.30 5.86 -3.03
N THR A 10 -5.55 5.62 -3.48
CA THR A 10 -6.71 6.47 -3.19
C THR A 10 -7.43 6.11 -1.89
N ASN A 11 -7.07 5.00 -1.23
CA ASN A 11 -7.76 4.53 -0.04
C ASN A 11 -7.29 5.25 1.25
N VAL A 12 -7.83 6.45 1.47
CA VAL A 12 -7.50 7.31 2.62
C VAL A 12 -7.79 6.63 3.97
N HIS A 13 -8.82 5.79 4.05
CA HIS A 13 -9.18 5.08 5.27
C HIS A 13 -8.12 4.06 5.68
N ALA A 14 -7.64 3.26 4.72
CA ALA A 14 -6.58 2.29 4.95
C ALA A 14 -5.25 2.97 5.31
N ARG A 15 -4.95 4.12 4.71
CA ARG A 15 -3.76 4.92 5.05
C ARG A 15 -3.74 5.28 6.54
N HIS A 16 -4.80 5.89 7.05
CA HIS A 16 -4.88 6.29 8.45
C HIS A 16 -4.80 5.09 9.40
N LEU A 17 -5.40 3.95 9.03
CA LEU A 17 -5.31 2.73 9.82
C LEU A 17 -3.86 2.23 9.91
N TYR A 18 -3.15 2.13 8.79
CA TYR A 18 -1.78 1.62 8.76
C TYR A 18 -0.80 2.54 9.48
N GLU A 19 -0.93 3.86 9.29
CA GLU A 19 -0.13 4.85 10.03
C GLU A 19 -0.33 4.70 11.55
N ARG A 20 -1.57 4.50 12.02
CA ARG A 20 -1.87 4.26 13.45
C ARG A 20 -1.32 2.94 13.98
N LEU A 21 -1.18 1.93 13.12
CA LEU A 21 -0.63 0.62 13.48
C LEU A 21 0.91 0.57 13.42
N GLY A 22 1.56 1.70 13.16
CA GLY A 22 3.02 1.83 13.12
C GLY A 22 3.66 1.41 11.80
N PHE A 23 2.89 1.30 10.72
CA PHE A 23 3.46 1.06 9.39
C PHE A 23 4.03 2.35 8.79
N ILE A 24 5.14 2.21 8.08
CA ILE A 24 5.83 3.30 7.37
C ILE A 24 5.53 3.20 5.88
N ARG A 25 5.06 4.31 5.31
CA ARG A 25 4.74 4.42 3.88
C ARG A 25 6.01 4.61 3.05
N LEU A 26 6.17 3.83 1.99
CA LEU A 26 7.35 3.90 1.11
C LEU A 26 7.16 4.86 -0.08
N GLY A 27 5.93 5.14 -0.47
CA GLY A 27 5.60 6.02 -1.60
C GLY A 27 4.50 5.45 -2.48
N THR A 28 4.26 6.05 -3.64
CA THR A 28 3.28 5.57 -4.62
C THR A 28 4.01 4.98 -5.82
N ILE A 29 3.67 3.74 -6.17
CA ILE A 29 4.12 3.09 -7.41
C ILE A 29 2.97 3.16 -8.39
N ARG A 30 3.18 3.87 -9.51
CA ARG A 30 2.18 3.96 -10.56
C ARG A 30 2.05 2.65 -11.32
N ASN A 31 0.82 2.23 -11.60
CA ASN A 31 0.54 0.96 -12.27
C ASN A 31 1.26 -0.25 -11.61
N GLY A 32 1.44 -0.21 -10.29
CA GLY A 32 2.22 -1.22 -9.57
C GLY A 32 1.47 -2.54 -9.35
N PHE A 33 0.15 -2.57 -9.58
CA PHE A 33 -0.65 -3.78 -9.44
C PHE A 33 -1.53 -4.02 -10.66
N ARG A 34 -1.53 -5.25 -11.19
CA ARG A 34 -2.38 -5.65 -12.32
C ARG A 34 -3.65 -6.32 -11.80
N LEU A 35 -4.79 -5.76 -12.16
CA LEU A 35 -6.10 -6.32 -11.89
C LEU A 35 -6.41 -7.49 -12.83
N GLU A 36 -7.37 -8.34 -12.45
CA GLU A 36 -7.78 -9.51 -13.25
C GLU A 36 -8.34 -9.12 -14.63
N ASN A 37 -8.94 -7.95 -14.73
CA ASN A 37 -9.47 -7.39 -15.98
C ASN A 37 -8.38 -6.79 -16.90
N GLY A 38 -7.10 -6.89 -16.52
CA GLY A 38 -5.96 -6.38 -17.30
C GLY A 38 -5.65 -4.90 -17.10
N GLN A 39 -6.43 -4.17 -16.30
CA GLN A 39 -6.11 -2.80 -15.91
C GLN A 39 -5.01 -2.78 -14.84
N TYR A 40 -4.33 -1.65 -14.73
CA TYR A 40 -3.34 -1.42 -13.69
C TYR A 40 -3.85 -0.37 -12.69
N GLU A 41 -3.50 -0.56 -11.43
CA GLU A 41 -3.78 0.37 -10.35
C GLU A 41 -2.49 0.88 -9.71
N ASP A 42 -2.55 2.12 -9.24
CA ASP A 42 -1.51 2.71 -8.42
C ASP A 42 -1.55 2.12 -7.01
N ILE A 43 -0.40 1.71 -6.50
CA ILE A 43 -0.27 1.15 -5.15
C ILE A 43 0.61 2.01 -4.26
N CYS A 44 0.40 1.84 -2.97
CA CYS A 44 1.18 2.46 -1.92
C CYS A 44 1.70 1.37 -0.98
N PRO A 45 3.00 1.00 -1.07
CA PRO A 45 3.59 0.01 -0.17
C PRO A 45 3.86 0.56 1.22
N TYR A 46 3.74 -0.31 2.20
CA TYR A 46 3.98 -0.06 3.62
C TYR A 46 4.82 -1.19 4.21
N TYR A 47 5.75 -0.83 5.10
CA TYR A 47 6.48 -1.81 5.89
C TYR A 47 6.37 -1.53 7.38
N ARG A 48 6.55 -2.57 8.19
CA ARG A 48 6.76 -2.46 9.63
C ARG A 48 7.81 -3.47 10.06
N GLU A 49 8.77 -3.02 10.85
CA GLU A 49 9.72 -3.90 11.54
C GLU A 49 9.01 -4.53 12.75
N VAL A 50 8.87 -5.86 12.76
CA VAL A 50 8.32 -6.64 13.87
C VAL A 50 9.30 -7.67 14.40
#